data_AF-A0A2V9P536-F1
#
_entry.id   AF-A0A2V9P536-F1
#
_cell.length_a   1.000
_cell.length_b   1.000
_cell.length_c   1.000
_cell.angle_alpha   90.00
_cell.angle_beta   90.00
_cell.angle_gamma   90.00
#
_symmetry.space_group_name_H-M   'P 1'
#
loop_
_entity.id
_entity.type
_entity.pdbx_description
1 polymer ?
#
loop_
_entity_poly.entity_id
_entity_poly.type
_entity_poly.pdbx_seq_one_letter_code
_entity_poly.pdbx_strand_id
1 'polypeptide(L)'
;FAEQGKIFLRVGVVVGLISCTAQIFPTGDLHGRYIAKHQPAAVAGMEGLFSTQRGAGIVLIGQPNEEKQTIDNPLVVNNVLSFLIYGTTEAEVKGLDQIPRDQWPEPLPLLFYSYHIMAGLGTYFVLLMVLAGFLLWHGRLFHTRWALWPLMLSLPLPYIANTAGWMTAEIGRQPWVVYGLIRTSEGYSKYVSAGNGLFTLLGFMGMYTVLSMLFMVLVYRIVQKGPEIIALAPAAAPMSTV
;
A
#
# COMPACT_ATOMS: atom_id res chain seq x y z
N PHE A 1 31.38 5.78 6.51
CA PHE A 1 30.04 5.55 5.96
C PHE A 1 29.26 6.81 5.57
N ALA A 2 29.67 8.02 5.98
CA ALA A 2 28.89 9.23 5.72
C ALA A 2 28.74 9.57 4.21
N GLU A 3 29.81 9.38 3.42
CA GLU A 3 29.75 9.59 1.97
C GLU A 3 28.83 8.60 1.26
N GLN A 4 28.96 7.30 1.58
CA GLN A 4 28.07 6.27 1.02
C GLN A 4 26.60 6.53 1.40
N GLY A 5 26.35 6.94 2.64
CA GLY A 5 25.00 7.30 3.10
C GLY A 5 24.39 8.46 2.31
N LYS A 6 25.19 9.48 1.97
CA LYS A 6 24.72 10.59 1.12
C LYS A 6 24.35 10.12 -0.28
N ILE A 7 25.16 9.24 -0.87
CA ILE A 7 24.89 8.66 -2.21
C ILE A 7 23.60 7.85 -2.17
N PHE A 8 23.47 6.90 -1.24
CA PHE A 8 22.27 6.06 -1.11
C PHE A 8 21.02 6.88 -0.85
N LEU A 9 21.09 7.90 0.01
CA LEU A 9 19.97 8.78 0.28
C LEU A 9 19.57 9.59 -0.95
N ARG A 10 20.53 10.17 -1.68
CA ARG A 10 20.25 10.92 -2.92
C ARG A 10 19.57 10.03 -3.96
N VAL A 11 20.12 8.84 -4.20
CA VAL A 11 19.54 7.88 -5.15
C VAL A 11 18.15 7.43 -4.69
N GLY A 12 18.00 7.10 -3.41
CA GLY A 12 16.73 6.67 -2.83
C GLY A 12 15.63 7.73 -2.95
N VAL A 13 15.94 9.01 -2.71
CA VAL A 13 14.98 10.11 -2.89
C VAL A 13 14.62 10.32 -4.35
N VAL A 14 15.59 10.27 -5.27
CA VAL A 14 15.32 10.44 -6.71
C VAL A 14 14.46 9.30 -7.26
N VAL A 15 14.83 8.05 -6.96
CA VAL A 15 14.06 6.88 -7.39
C VAL A 15 12.70 6.87 -6.71
N GLY A 16 12.63 7.17 -5.41
CA GLY A 16 11.38 7.25 -4.65
C GLY A 16 10.42 8.29 -5.22
N LEU A 17 10.91 9.48 -5.58
CA LEU A 17 10.11 10.51 -6.25
C LEU A 17 9.51 10.03 -7.57
N ILE A 18 10.33 9.41 -8.42
CA ILE A 18 9.89 8.89 -9.72
C ILE A 18 8.81 7.81 -9.50
N SER A 19 9.07 6.85 -8.61
CA SER A 19 8.14 5.77 -8.29
C SER A 19 6.82 6.28 -7.70
N CYS A 20 6.87 7.20 -6.73
CA CYS A 20 5.68 7.80 -6.12
C CYS A 20 4.85 8.59 -7.15
N THR A 21 5.53 9.33 -8.03
CA THR A 21 4.85 10.09 -9.10
C THR A 21 4.13 9.15 -10.05
N ALA A 22 4.85 8.15 -10.58
CA ALA A 22 4.28 7.15 -11.48
C ALA A 22 3.11 6.39 -10.84
N GLN A 23 3.21 6.09 -9.54
CA GLN A 23 2.21 5.34 -8.81
C GLN A 23 0.90 6.12 -8.58
N ILE A 24 0.97 7.41 -8.22
CA ILE A 24 -0.22 8.27 -8.15
C ILE A 24 -0.81 8.45 -9.55
N PHE A 25 0.02 8.91 -10.49
CA PHE A 25 -0.41 9.26 -11.84
C PHE A 25 0.62 8.80 -12.87
N PRO A 26 0.22 7.98 -13.87
CA PRO A 26 -1.16 7.67 -14.23
C PRO A 26 -1.73 6.39 -13.59
N THR A 27 -0.91 5.53 -12.96
CA THR A 27 -1.35 4.16 -12.67
C THR A 27 -2.46 4.08 -11.62
N GLY A 28 -2.38 4.87 -10.56
CA GLY A 28 -3.37 4.88 -9.47
C GLY A 28 -4.72 5.40 -9.93
N ASP A 29 -4.74 6.58 -10.57
CA ASP A 29 -5.97 7.18 -11.14
C ASP A 29 -6.66 6.25 -12.16
N LEU A 30 -5.89 5.68 -13.08
CA LEU A 30 -6.44 4.73 -14.06
C LEU A 30 -7.04 3.50 -13.40
N HIS A 31 -6.38 2.95 -12.38
CA HIS A 31 -6.86 1.77 -11.66
C HIS A 31 -8.11 2.07 -10.84
N GLY A 32 -8.18 3.21 -10.14
CA GLY A 32 -9.36 3.64 -9.41
C GLY A 32 -10.59 3.78 -10.31
N ARG A 33 -10.43 4.42 -11.47
CA ARG A 33 -11.48 4.54 -12.50
C ARG A 33 -11.91 3.18 -13.05
N TYR A 34 -10.97 2.26 -13.22
CA TYR A 34 -11.25 0.91 -13.71
C TYR A 34 -12.12 0.13 -12.72
N ILE A 35 -11.76 0.12 -11.43
CA ILE A 35 -12.52 -0.57 -10.38
C ILE A 35 -13.89 0.09 -10.20
N ALA A 36 -13.99 1.42 -10.21
CA ALA A 36 -15.28 2.12 -10.08
C ALA A 36 -16.31 1.70 -11.15
N LYS A 37 -15.84 1.37 -12.37
CA LYS A 37 -16.72 0.90 -13.46
C LYS A 37 -17.07 -0.59 -13.36
N HIS A 38 -16.13 -1.44 -12.97
CA HIS A 38 -16.29 -2.90 -13.05
C HIS A 38 -16.66 -3.55 -11.72
N GLN A 39 -16.32 -2.93 -10.59
CA GLN A 39 -16.53 -3.45 -9.24
C GLN A 39 -17.07 -2.35 -8.29
N PRO A 40 -18.28 -1.83 -8.54
CA PRO A 40 -18.84 -0.73 -7.74
C PRO A 40 -19.04 -1.11 -6.27
N ALA A 41 -19.32 -2.39 -5.97
CA ALA A 41 -19.44 -2.88 -4.60
C ALA A 41 -18.14 -2.71 -3.79
N ALA A 42 -16.99 -2.97 -4.44
CA ALA A 42 -15.68 -2.83 -3.83
C ALA A 42 -15.39 -1.35 -3.50
N VAL A 43 -15.65 -0.44 -4.44
CA VAL A 43 -15.47 1.00 -4.24
C VAL A 43 -16.40 1.55 -3.16
N ALA A 44 -17.68 1.15 -3.17
CA ALA A 44 -18.62 1.58 -2.15
C ALA A 44 -18.20 1.09 -0.75
N GLY A 45 -17.65 -0.12 -0.64
CA GLY A 45 -17.10 -0.64 0.60
C GLY A 45 -15.81 0.07 1.06
N MET A 46 -14.90 0.39 0.14
CA MET A 46 -13.67 1.14 0.43
C MET A 46 -13.98 2.54 0.97
N GLU A 47 -14.96 3.22 0.38
CA GLU A 47 -15.36 4.59 0.74
C GLU A 47 -16.40 4.63 1.88
N GLY A 48 -16.90 3.47 2.33
CA GLY A 48 -17.91 3.40 3.38
C GLY A 48 -19.28 3.97 2.96
N LEU A 49 -19.59 3.92 1.66
CA LEU A 49 -20.77 4.53 1.08
C LEU A 49 -21.95 3.55 1.09
N PHE A 50 -22.77 3.63 2.12
CA PHE A 50 -23.97 2.78 2.24
C PHE A 50 -25.14 3.26 1.38
N SER A 51 -25.34 4.57 1.26
CA SER A 51 -26.41 5.17 0.45
C SER A 51 -25.85 5.89 -0.77
N THR A 52 -26.52 5.75 -1.90
CA THR A 52 -26.16 6.43 -3.15
C THR A 52 -26.33 7.94 -2.98
N GLN A 53 -25.27 8.68 -3.30
CA GLN A 53 -25.21 10.13 -3.13
C GLN A 53 -24.56 10.80 -4.34
N ARG A 54 -25.08 11.96 -4.71
CA ARG A 54 -24.46 12.86 -5.70
C ARG A 54 -23.44 13.74 -5.00
N GLY A 55 -22.21 13.80 -5.55
CA GLY A 55 -21.14 14.59 -4.96
C GLY A 55 -20.66 14.00 -3.62
N ALA A 56 -20.55 12.68 -3.54
CA ALA A 56 -20.08 12.01 -2.31
C ALA A 56 -18.72 12.58 -1.86
N GLY A 57 -18.62 12.90 -0.56
CA GLY A 57 -17.37 13.32 0.07
C GLY A 57 -16.43 12.14 0.34
N ILE A 58 -15.14 12.40 0.48
CA ILE A 58 -14.18 11.37 0.92
C ILE A 58 -14.31 11.26 2.44
N VAL A 59 -14.63 10.08 2.95
CA VAL A 59 -14.42 9.79 4.36
C VAL A 59 -12.92 9.52 4.52
N LEU A 60 -12.20 10.27 5.35
CA LEU A 60 -10.77 10.00 5.60
C LEU A 60 -10.56 9.05 6.77
N ILE A 61 -11.41 9.16 7.78
CA ILE A 61 -11.40 8.33 8.99
C ILE A 61 -12.86 8.17 9.42
N GLY A 62 -13.24 6.97 9.83
CA GLY A 62 -14.56 6.68 10.37
C GLY A 62 -14.64 5.24 10.83
N GLN A 63 -15.72 4.89 11.52
CA GLN A 63 -15.98 3.53 11.98
C GLN A 63 -17.19 2.98 11.22
N PRO A 64 -17.00 2.06 10.27
CA PRO A 64 -18.12 1.46 9.56
C PRO A 64 -19.01 0.64 10.49
N ASN A 65 -20.30 0.99 10.53
CA ASN A 65 -21.33 0.30 11.28
C ASN A 65 -22.25 -0.44 10.31
N GLU A 66 -22.03 -1.75 10.18
CA GLU A 66 -22.81 -2.58 9.26
C GLU A 66 -24.27 -2.73 9.68
N GLU A 67 -24.58 -2.69 10.98
CA GLU A 67 -25.94 -2.83 11.52
C GLU A 67 -26.77 -1.60 11.20
N LYS A 68 -26.19 -0.41 11.41
CA LYS A 68 -26.86 0.87 11.13
C LYS A 68 -26.73 1.32 9.68
N GLN A 69 -25.86 0.67 8.90
CA GLN A 69 -25.51 1.07 7.53
C GLN A 69 -25.05 2.54 7.47
N THR A 70 -24.24 2.93 8.45
CA THR A 70 -23.68 4.28 8.57
C THR A 70 -22.21 4.23 8.94
N ILE A 71 -21.50 5.34 8.73
CA ILE A 71 -20.17 5.54 9.32
C ILE A 71 -20.34 6.33 10.61
N ASP A 72 -19.93 5.73 11.72
CA ASP A 72 -19.86 6.41 13.02
C ASP A 72 -18.58 7.29 13.05
N ASN A 73 -18.71 8.49 13.61
CA ASN A 73 -17.64 9.49 13.77
C ASN A 73 -16.83 9.80 12.48
N PRO A 74 -17.48 10.12 11.34
CA PRO A 74 -16.77 10.34 10.09
C PRO A 74 -16.05 11.69 10.06
N LEU A 75 -14.77 11.67 9.67
CA LEU A 75 -14.02 12.84 9.23
C LEU A 75 -14.11 12.91 7.70
N VAL A 76 -15.06 13.71 7.20
CA VAL A 76 -15.32 13.86 5.77
C VAL A 76 -14.60 15.09 5.23
N VAL A 77 -13.87 14.92 4.12
CA VAL A 77 -13.41 16.05 3.31
C VAL A 77 -14.35 16.18 2.11
N ASN A 78 -15.06 17.30 2.06
CA ASN A 78 -16.12 17.54 1.09
C ASN A 78 -15.56 17.72 -0.33
N ASN A 79 -16.29 17.21 -1.33
CA ASN A 79 -16.13 17.46 -2.78
C ASN A 79 -14.85 16.95 -3.48
N VAL A 80 -13.97 16.19 -2.83
CA VAL A 80 -12.73 15.69 -3.45
C VAL A 80 -12.90 14.31 -4.13
N LEU A 81 -13.81 13.45 -3.63
CA LEU A 81 -13.96 12.06 -4.10
C LEU A 81 -14.51 11.99 -5.53
N SER A 82 -15.58 12.74 -5.78
CA SER A 82 -16.23 12.76 -7.09
C SER A 82 -15.27 13.30 -8.16
N PHE A 83 -14.42 14.27 -7.81
CA PHE A 83 -13.37 14.77 -8.69
C PHE A 83 -12.27 13.73 -8.95
N LEU A 84 -11.76 13.03 -7.93
CA LEU A 84 -10.69 12.04 -8.09
C LEU A 84 -11.16 10.79 -8.84
N ILE A 85 -12.36 10.28 -8.54
CA ILE A 85 -12.85 9.02 -9.14
C ILE A 85 -13.50 9.25 -10.52
N TYR A 86 -14.27 10.33 -10.69
CA TYR A 86 -15.06 10.56 -11.91
C TYR A 86 -14.66 11.82 -12.69
N GLY A 87 -13.66 12.57 -12.22
CA GLY A 87 -13.23 13.81 -12.85
C GLY A 87 -14.23 14.97 -12.72
N THR A 88 -15.33 14.78 -11.98
CA THR A 88 -16.42 15.77 -11.86
C THR A 88 -16.98 15.77 -10.44
N THR A 89 -17.20 16.94 -9.85
CA THR A 89 -17.67 17.06 -8.46
C THR A 89 -19.13 16.64 -8.24
N GLU A 90 -19.88 16.38 -9.32
CA GLU A 90 -21.32 16.07 -9.28
C GLU A 90 -21.66 14.61 -9.63
N ALA A 91 -20.65 13.76 -9.84
CA ALA A 91 -20.88 12.36 -10.17
C ALA A 91 -21.70 11.65 -9.08
N GLU A 92 -22.68 10.87 -9.52
CA GLU A 92 -23.46 10.00 -8.64
C GLU A 92 -22.65 8.75 -8.33
N VAL A 93 -22.27 8.59 -7.06
CA VAL A 93 -21.52 7.43 -6.60
C VAL A 93 -22.52 6.42 -6.06
N LYS A 94 -22.57 5.25 -6.70
CA LYS A 94 -23.46 4.16 -6.28
C LYS A 94 -23.04 3.66 -4.91
N GLY A 95 -23.95 3.75 -3.95
CA GLY A 95 -23.80 3.15 -2.63
C GLY A 95 -24.12 1.66 -2.63
N LEU A 96 -23.86 1.03 -1.50
CA LEU A 96 -24.19 -0.37 -1.27
C LEU A 96 -25.72 -0.63 -1.29
N ASP A 97 -26.56 0.39 -1.08
CA ASP A 97 -28.02 0.33 -1.16
C ASP A 97 -28.56 -0.15 -2.53
N GLN A 98 -27.81 0.10 -3.60
CA GLN A 98 -28.18 -0.30 -4.96
C GLN A 98 -27.65 -1.70 -5.33
N ILE A 99 -26.95 -2.37 -4.40
CA ILE A 99 -26.26 -3.64 -4.65
C ILE A 99 -26.91 -4.72 -3.78
N PRO A 100 -27.26 -5.89 -4.34
CA PRO A 100 -27.78 -7.01 -3.55
C PRO A 100 -26.84 -7.38 -2.40
N ARG A 101 -27.39 -7.59 -1.20
CA ARG A 101 -26.61 -7.81 0.03
C ARG A 101 -25.67 -9.01 -0.06
N ASP A 102 -26.04 -10.03 -0.82
CA ASP A 102 -25.24 -11.24 -1.08
C ASP A 102 -24.02 -11.01 -1.99
N GLN A 103 -23.85 -9.78 -2.50
CA GLN A 103 -22.72 -9.36 -3.33
C GLN A 103 -21.83 -8.33 -2.64
N TRP A 104 -22.13 -8.00 -1.38
CA TRP A 104 -21.33 -7.05 -0.61
C TRP A 104 -19.97 -7.68 -0.26
N PRO A 105 -18.88 -6.90 -0.29
CA PRO A 105 -17.60 -7.36 0.20
C PRO A 105 -17.66 -7.59 1.71
N GLU A 106 -17.35 -8.80 2.16
CA GLU A 106 -17.27 -9.14 3.58
C GLU A 106 -15.83 -9.50 3.97
N PRO A 107 -15.28 -8.96 5.07
CA PRO A 107 -15.88 -7.99 6.01
C PRO A 107 -15.64 -6.51 5.62
N LEU A 108 -16.70 -5.69 5.62
CA LEU A 108 -16.68 -4.28 5.19
C LEU A 108 -15.73 -3.38 6.01
N PRO A 109 -15.72 -3.42 7.36
CA PRO A 109 -14.82 -2.60 8.16
C PRO A 109 -13.35 -2.85 7.83
N LEU A 110 -12.98 -4.11 7.58
CA LEU A 110 -11.60 -4.45 7.25
C LEU A 110 -11.22 -3.87 5.88
N LEU A 111 -12.11 -3.98 4.88
CA LEU A 111 -11.93 -3.35 3.57
C LEU A 111 -11.72 -1.83 3.70
N PHE A 112 -12.59 -1.16 4.46
CA PHE A 112 -12.48 0.27 4.72
C PHE A 112 -11.14 0.62 5.36
N TYR A 113 -10.77 -0.02 6.48
CA TYR A 113 -9.51 0.31 7.17
C TYR A 113 -8.28 0.00 6.32
N SER A 114 -8.26 -1.13 5.61
CA SER A 114 -7.16 -1.48 4.71
C SER A 114 -6.98 -0.45 3.59
N TYR A 115 -8.07 0.01 2.98
CA TYR A 115 -8.03 1.05 1.96
C TYR A 115 -7.47 2.37 2.52
N HIS A 116 -7.96 2.82 3.67
CA HIS A 116 -7.51 4.07 4.29
C HIS A 116 -6.06 4.02 4.75
N ILE A 117 -5.60 2.88 5.27
CA ILE A 117 -4.18 2.68 5.62
C ILE A 117 -3.31 2.75 4.36
N MET A 118 -3.71 2.07 3.28
CA MET A 118 -2.99 2.07 2.01
C MET A 118 -2.92 3.49 1.42
N ALA A 119 -4.07 4.15 1.24
CA ALA A 119 -4.17 5.48 0.64
C ALA A 119 -3.48 6.55 1.51
N GLY A 120 -3.64 6.44 2.84
CA GLY A 120 -2.99 7.32 3.81
C GLY A 120 -1.46 7.22 3.78
N LEU A 121 -0.92 5.99 3.79
CA LEU A 121 0.52 5.76 3.67
C LEU A 121 1.05 6.17 2.29
N GLY A 122 0.30 5.92 1.22
CA GLY A 122 0.66 6.38 -0.13
C GLY A 122 0.79 7.90 -0.21
N THR A 123 -0.18 8.62 0.33
CA THR A 123 -0.15 10.09 0.41
C THR A 123 1.02 10.58 1.27
N TYR A 124 1.26 9.92 2.42
CA TYR A 124 2.41 10.19 3.28
C TYR A 124 3.74 10.05 2.53
N PHE A 125 3.94 8.96 1.77
CA PHE A 125 5.19 8.77 1.01
C PHE A 125 5.41 9.83 -0.04
N VAL A 126 4.35 10.27 -0.72
CA VAL A 126 4.45 11.30 -1.74
C VAL A 126 4.85 12.63 -1.12
N LEU A 127 4.20 13.04 -0.03
CA LEU A 127 4.58 14.25 0.70
C LEU A 127 6.03 14.17 1.19
N LEU A 128 6.43 13.00 1.72
CA LEU A 128 7.78 12.78 2.21
C LEU A 128 8.82 12.85 1.10
N MET A 129 8.57 12.23 -0.06
CA MET A 129 9.48 12.24 -1.21
C MET A 129 9.57 13.63 -1.86
N VAL A 130 8.45 14.35 -1.98
CA VAL A 130 8.43 15.74 -2.50
C VAL A 130 9.23 16.65 -1.59
N LEU A 131 9.01 16.57 -0.27
CA LEU A 131 9.77 17.35 0.71
C LEU A 131 11.26 17.00 0.68
N ALA A 132 11.60 15.71 0.67
CA ALA A 132 12.98 15.25 0.61
C ALA A 132 13.67 15.68 -0.69
N GLY A 133 12.97 15.62 -1.82
CA GLY A 133 13.43 16.09 -3.11
C GLY A 133 13.66 17.59 -3.15
N PHE A 134 12.74 18.38 -2.59
CA PHE A 134 12.88 19.82 -2.48
C PHE A 134 14.11 20.21 -1.63
N LEU A 135 14.29 19.56 -0.48
CA LEU A 135 15.47 19.75 0.37
C LEU A 135 16.77 19.28 -0.30
N LEU A 136 16.70 18.23 -1.12
CA LEU A 136 17.83 17.73 -1.90
C LEU A 136 18.24 18.73 -2.99
N TRP A 137 17.26 19.34 -3.67
CA TRP A 137 17.48 20.36 -4.69
C TRP A 137 18.14 21.62 -4.10
N HIS A 138 17.73 22.03 -2.89
CA HIS A 138 18.37 23.13 -2.16
C HIS A 138 19.68 22.75 -1.45
N GLY A 139 20.15 21.50 -1.57
CA GLY A 139 21.39 21.03 -0.91
C GLY A 139 21.33 20.95 0.62
N ARG A 140 20.14 21.07 1.23
CA ARG A 140 19.95 21.10 2.69
C ARG A 140 19.56 19.77 3.31
N LEU A 141 19.18 18.78 2.50
CA LEU A 141 18.66 17.49 2.99
C LEU A 141 19.59 16.83 4.03
N PHE A 142 20.89 16.77 3.74
CA PHE A 142 21.86 16.09 4.61
C PHE A 142 22.10 16.80 5.95
N HIS A 143 21.77 18.09 6.05
CA HIS A 143 21.93 18.88 7.28
C HIS A 143 20.63 18.98 8.09
N THR A 144 19.50 18.57 7.50
CA THR A 144 18.17 18.75 8.08
C THR A 144 17.75 17.49 8.85
N ARG A 145 18.17 17.36 10.11
CA ARG A 145 17.97 16.13 10.92
C ARG A 145 16.49 15.72 11.04
N TRP A 146 15.58 16.68 11.12
CA TRP A 146 14.14 16.39 11.23
C TRP A 146 13.56 15.76 9.96
N ALA A 147 14.16 15.98 8.79
CA ALA A 147 13.73 15.34 7.54
C ALA A 147 14.31 13.92 7.38
N LEU A 148 15.46 13.64 8.00
CA LEU A 148 16.10 12.32 7.96
C LEU A 148 15.38 11.29 8.83
N TRP A 149 14.80 11.72 9.95
CA TRP A 149 14.05 10.83 10.87
C TRP A 149 12.85 10.14 10.19
N PRO A 150 11.92 10.87 9.54
CA PRO A 150 10.82 10.25 8.80
C PRO A 150 11.28 9.31 7.68
N LEU A 151 12.35 9.66 6.95
CA LEU A 151 12.91 8.79 5.91
C LEU A 151 13.43 7.46 6.48
N MET A 152 14.09 7.51 7.64
CA MET A 152 14.56 6.31 8.33
C MET A 152 13.40 5.49 8.91
N LEU A 153 12.45 6.14 9.59
CA LEU A 153 11.28 5.49 10.19
C LEU A 153 10.29 4.93 9.17
N SER A 154 10.42 5.35 7.91
CA SER A 154 9.60 4.82 6.81
C SER A 154 9.96 3.41 6.40
N LEU A 155 11.07 2.81 6.86
CA LEU A 155 11.50 1.46 6.43
C LEU A 155 10.40 0.37 6.49
N PRO A 156 9.60 0.22 7.57
CA PRO A 156 8.54 -0.78 7.62
C PRO A 156 7.25 -0.36 6.90
N LEU A 157 7.04 0.93 6.67
CA LEU A 157 5.75 1.45 6.20
C LEU A 157 5.36 0.96 4.79
N PRO A 158 6.27 0.82 3.80
CA PRO A 158 5.93 0.27 2.50
C PRO A 158 5.40 -1.16 2.57
N TYR A 159 5.91 -1.98 3.49
CA TYR A 159 5.42 -3.34 3.69
C TYR A 159 3.98 -3.33 4.22
N ILE A 160 3.67 -2.42 5.16
CA ILE A 160 2.32 -2.24 5.69
C ILE A 160 1.37 -1.76 4.58
N ALA A 161 1.76 -0.72 3.83
CA ALA A 161 0.97 -0.18 2.74
C ALA A 161 0.68 -1.22 1.64
N ASN A 162 1.69 -2.01 1.26
CA ASN A 162 1.53 -3.09 0.29
C ASN A 162 0.58 -4.17 0.81
N THR A 163 0.74 -4.60 2.06
CA THR A 163 -0.16 -5.61 2.66
C THR A 163 -1.59 -5.10 2.75
N ALA A 164 -1.78 -3.84 3.15
CA ALA A 164 -3.10 -3.19 3.19
C ALA A 164 -3.71 -3.07 1.78
N GLY A 165 -2.91 -2.79 0.75
CA GLY A 165 -3.38 -2.77 -0.64
C GLY A 165 -3.83 -4.15 -1.15
N TRP A 166 -3.08 -5.20 -0.84
CA TRP A 166 -3.49 -6.57 -1.13
C TRP A 166 -4.76 -6.97 -0.39
N MET A 167 -4.88 -6.63 0.90
CA MET A 167 -6.12 -6.86 1.65
C MET A 167 -7.30 -6.12 1.02
N THR A 168 -7.10 -4.87 0.61
CA THR A 168 -8.14 -4.05 -0.05
C THR A 168 -8.62 -4.69 -1.35
N ALA A 169 -7.71 -5.15 -2.20
CA ALA A 169 -8.05 -5.80 -3.46
C ALA A 169 -8.75 -7.15 -3.26
N GLU A 170 -8.25 -7.98 -2.33
CA GLU A 170 -8.77 -9.32 -2.09
C GLU A 170 -10.12 -9.32 -1.36
N ILE A 171 -10.24 -8.50 -0.31
CA ILE A 171 -11.49 -8.35 0.44
C ILE A 171 -12.54 -7.65 -0.43
N GLY A 172 -12.15 -6.61 -1.18
CA GLY A 172 -13.04 -5.92 -2.12
C GLY A 172 -13.62 -6.82 -3.21
N ARG A 173 -12.94 -7.93 -3.53
CA ARG A 173 -13.43 -8.93 -4.48
C ARG A 173 -14.37 -9.95 -3.84
N GLN A 174 -14.36 -10.14 -2.53
CA GLN A 174 -15.33 -11.03 -1.87
C GLN A 174 -16.76 -10.61 -2.21
N PRO A 175 -17.70 -11.54 -2.42
CA PRO A 175 -17.62 -13.00 -2.19
C PRO A 175 -17.16 -13.80 -3.43
N TRP A 176 -16.40 -13.22 -4.34
CA TRP A 176 -16.03 -13.84 -5.61
C TRP A 176 -14.58 -14.34 -5.66
N VAL A 177 -14.38 -15.55 -6.20
CA VAL A 177 -13.06 -16.00 -6.69
C VAL A 177 -12.82 -15.45 -8.09
N VAL A 178 -13.81 -15.59 -8.95
CA VAL A 178 -13.83 -14.96 -10.27
C VAL A 178 -15.03 -14.03 -10.28
N TYR A 179 -14.77 -12.72 -10.38
CA TYR A 179 -15.79 -11.70 -10.18
C TYR A 179 -16.99 -11.91 -11.10
N GLY A 180 -18.18 -12.02 -10.51
CA GLY A 180 -19.44 -12.27 -11.22
C GLY A 180 -19.62 -13.68 -11.80
N LEU A 181 -18.66 -14.58 -11.62
CA LEU A 181 -18.69 -15.94 -12.19
C LEU A 181 -18.67 -17.04 -11.13
N ILE A 182 -17.70 -17.04 -10.21
CA ILE A 182 -17.50 -18.12 -9.22
C ILE A 182 -17.42 -17.53 -7.83
N ARG A 183 -18.22 -18.05 -6.89
CA ARG A 183 -18.20 -17.62 -5.48
C ARG A 183 -17.08 -18.31 -4.69
N THR A 184 -16.56 -17.62 -3.67
CA THR A 184 -15.53 -18.14 -2.75
C THR A 184 -15.98 -19.41 -2.03
N SER A 185 -17.27 -19.51 -1.69
CA SER A 185 -17.87 -20.69 -1.09
C SER A 185 -17.84 -21.94 -2.00
N GLU A 186 -17.61 -21.77 -3.31
CA GLU A 186 -17.57 -22.87 -4.27
C GLU A 186 -16.13 -23.17 -4.73
N GLY A 187 -15.16 -22.35 -4.33
CA GLY A 187 -13.78 -22.41 -4.82
C GLY A 187 -12.89 -23.46 -4.13
N TYR A 188 -13.36 -24.12 -3.06
CA TYR A 188 -12.57 -25.10 -2.32
C TYR A 188 -12.84 -26.55 -2.77
N SER A 189 -11.85 -27.42 -2.61
CA SER A 189 -12.00 -28.84 -2.95
C SER A 189 -12.84 -29.58 -1.91
N LYS A 190 -13.96 -30.17 -2.36
CA LYS A 190 -14.88 -30.96 -1.51
C LYS A 190 -14.29 -32.30 -1.07
N TYR A 191 -13.23 -32.77 -1.72
CA TYR A 191 -12.63 -34.09 -1.48
C TYR A 191 -11.45 -34.06 -0.50
N VAL A 192 -10.95 -32.87 -0.18
CA VAL A 192 -9.83 -32.71 0.76
C VAL A 192 -10.39 -32.49 2.15
N SER A 193 -9.92 -33.30 3.11
CA SER A 193 -10.35 -33.15 4.50
C SER A 193 -9.85 -31.82 5.08
N ALA A 194 -10.66 -31.20 5.94
CA ALA A 194 -10.27 -29.99 6.66
C ALA A 194 -8.98 -30.20 7.49
N GLY A 195 -8.77 -31.42 8.01
CA GLY A 195 -7.56 -31.77 8.75
C GLY A 195 -6.28 -31.69 7.91
N ASN A 196 -6.30 -32.16 6.66
CA ASN A 196 -5.16 -32.03 5.75
C ASN A 196 -4.88 -30.56 5.40
N GLY A 197 -5.95 -29.79 5.19
CA GLY A 197 -5.84 -28.34 4.98
C GLY A 197 -5.17 -27.64 6.17
N LEU A 198 -5.63 -27.93 7.39
CA LEU A 198 -5.06 -27.34 8.60
C LEU A 198 -3.61 -27.76 8.83
N PHE A 199 -3.28 -29.05 8.64
CA PHE A 199 -1.92 -29.56 8.81
C PHE A 199 -0.94 -28.87 7.86
N THR A 200 -1.29 -28.79 6.57
CA THR A 200 -0.44 -28.13 5.57
C THR A 200 -0.34 -26.63 5.80
N LEU A 201 -1.43 -25.96 6.17
CA LEU A 201 -1.42 -24.55 6.55
C LEU A 201 -0.46 -24.30 7.72
N LEU A 202 -0.55 -25.07 8.81
CA LEU A 202 0.35 -24.94 9.95
C LEU A 202 1.80 -25.25 9.57
N GLY A 203 2.02 -26.25 8.71
CA GLY A 203 3.35 -26.56 8.16
C GLY A 203 3.96 -25.38 7.40
N PHE A 204 3.21 -24.78 6.48
CA PHE A 204 3.64 -23.59 5.73
C PHE A 204 3.84 -22.37 6.64
N MET A 205 2.94 -22.13 7.59
CA MET A 205 3.09 -21.06 8.58
C MET A 205 4.38 -21.23 9.41
N GLY A 206 4.64 -22.44 9.91
CA GLY A 206 5.87 -22.74 10.65
C GLY A 206 7.13 -22.53 9.81
N MET A 207 7.14 -23.07 8.58
CA MET A 207 8.25 -22.90 7.65
C MET A 207 8.52 -21.42 7.33
N TYR A 208 7.48 -20.65 6.97
CA TYR A 208 7.63 -19.22 6.69
C TYR A 208 8.04 -18.42 7.92
N THR A 209 7.65 -18.83 9.12
CA THR A 209 8.11 -18.20 10.36
C THR A 209 9.62 -18.40 10.55
N VAL A 210 10.13 -19.63 10.37
CA VAL A 210 11.57 -19.93 10.46
C VAL A 210 12.37 -19.16 9.41
N LEU A 211 11.91 -19.16 8.16
CA LEU A 211 12.56 -18.41 7.08
C LEU A 211 12.58 -16.90 7.35
N SER A 212 11.47 -16.35 7.86
CA SER A 212 11.38 -14.93 8.20
C SER A 212 12.32 -14.55 9.35
N MET A 213 12.42 -15.40 10.38
CA MET A 213 13.39 -15.21 11.47
C MET A 213 14.83 -15.22 10.95
N LEU A 214 15.20 -16.20 10.12
CA LEU A 214 16.52 -16.30 9.53
C LEU A 214 16.84 -15.06 8.67
N PHE A 215 15.90 -14.65 7.82
CA PHE A 215 16.03 -13.44 7.00
C PHE A 215 16.29 -12.21 7.86
N MET A 216 15.51 -12.00 8.93
CA MET A 216 15.69 -10.84 9.82
C MET A 216 17.07 -10.84 10.49
N VAL A 217 17.56 -12.01 10.96
CA VAL A 217 18.90 -12.14 11.54
C VAL A 217 19.99 -11.81 10.52
N LEU A 218 19.84 -12.29 9.27
CA LEU A 218 20.81 -12.02 8.21
C LEU A 218 20.82 -10.54 7.81
N VAL A 219 19.65 -9.92 7.62
CA VAL A 219 19.53 -8.49 7.32
C VAL A 219 20.16 -7.67 8.44
N TYR A 220 19.85 -7.97 9.71
CA TYR A 220 20.44 -7.29 10.85
C TYR A 220 21.98 -7.40 10.86
N ARG A 221 22.52 -8.60 10.66
CA ARG A 221 23.98 -8.81 10.58
C ARG A 221 24.64 -8.04 9.44
N ILE A 222 24.01 -8.00 8.26
CA ILE A 222 24.54 -7.29 7.09
C ILE A 222 24.51 -5.77 7.32
N VAL A 223 23.39 -5.25 7.83
CA VAL A 223 23.24 -3.82 8.14
C VAL A 223 24.25 -3.38 9.20
N GLN A 224 24.51 -4.20 10.22
CA GLN A 224 25.54 -3.90 11.23
C GLN A 224 26.96 -3.92 10.68
N LYS A 225 27.29 -4.86 9.78
CA LYS A 225 28.61 -4.90 9.12
C LYS A 225 28.88 -3.65 8.27
N GLY A 226 27.84 -3.12 7.62
CA GLY A 226 27.98 -2.02 6.67
C GLY A 226 28.66 -2.44 5.36
N PRO A 227 28.80 -1.53 4.38
CA PRO A 227 29.44 -1.83 3.11
C PRO A 227 30.94 -2.05 3.29
N GLU A 228 31.46 -3.19 2.81
CA GLU A 228 32.90 -3.42 2.68
C GLU A 228 33.45 -2.47 1.61
N ILE A 229 34.44 -1.64 2.00
CA ILE A 229 35.15 -0.80 1.05
C ILE A 229 36.06 -1.72 0.26
N ILE A 230 35.64 -2.10 -0.95
CA ILE A 230 36.57 -2.64 -1.94
C ILE A 230 37.51 -1.48 -2.27
N ALA A 231 38.65 -1.42 -1.58
CA ALA A 231 39.76 -0.58 -2.00
C ALA A 231 40.17 -1.12 -3.37
N LEU A 232 39.79 -0.41 -4.44
CA LEU A 232 40.36 -0.62 -5.77
C LEU A 232 41.87 -0.63 -5.58
N ALA A 233 42.50 -1.79 -5.81
CA ALA A 233 43.93 -1.93 -5.68
C ALA A 233 44.60 -0.78 -6.44
N PRO A 234 45.56 -0.06 -5.82
CA PRO A 234 46.25 1.02 -6.53
C PRO A 234 46.79 0.43 -7.83
N ALA A 235 46.51 1.11 -8.96
CA ALA A 235 47.00 0.72 -10.26
C ALA A 235 48.50 0.42 -10.12
N ALA A 236 48.90 -0.81 -10.49
CA ALA A 236 50.27 -1.27 -10.36
C ALA A 236 51.22 -0.17 -10.86
N ALA A 237 52.14 0.26 -9.99
CA ALA A 237 53.15 1.23 -10.36
C ALA A 237 53.83 0.74 -11.65
N PRO A 238 54.07 1.62 -12.65
CA PRO A 238 54.72 1.20 -13.87
C PRO A 238 56.04 0.53 -13.51
N MET A 239 56.23 -0.72 -13.96
CA MET A 239 57.49 -1.45 -13.83
C MET A 239 58.61 -0.52 -14.29
N SER A 240 59.54 -0.17 -13.40
CA SER A 240 60.75 0.55 -13.80
C SER A 240 61.51 -0.34 -14.77
N THR A 241 61.47 0.02 -16.05
CA THR A 241 62.40 -0.55 -17.02
C THR A 241 63.76 0.08 -16.81
N VAL A 242 64.71 -0.78 -16.42
CA VAL A 242 66.17 -0.65 -16.44
C VAL A 242 66.79 0.13 -15.28
#